data_AF-A0A3R6BPD5-F1
#
_entry.id   AF-A0A3R6BPD5-F1
#
_cell.length_a   1.000
_cell.length_b   1.000
_cell.length_c   1.000
_cell.angle_alpha   90.00
_cell.angle_beta   90.00
_cell.angle_gamma   90.00
#
_symmetry.space_group_name_H-M   'P 1'
#
loop_
_entity.id
_entity.type
_entity.pdbx_description
1 polymer ?
#
loop_
_entity_poly.entity_id
_entity_poly.type
_entity_poly.pdbx_seq_one_letter_code
_entity_poly.pdbx_strand_id
1 'polypeptide(L)'
;MLINFTNHPSALWSAEQKAAAQVYGKVIDLAFPAIDPATNEAVLDSLAAVYADHILHLNPDAVLCQGECTFVYRVVQRLEAAGIPTLAACSRRKSQETTYPDGSTLKRSIFAFAGFRRYGTP
;
A
#
# COMPACT_ATOMS: atom_id res chain seq x y z
N MET A 1 1.12 -6.75 15.06
CA MET A 1 0.03 -6.32 14.16
C MET A 1 0.62 -5.73 12.89
N LEU A 2 -0.08 -5.89 11.76
CA LEU A 2 0.18 -5.17 10.52
C LEU A 2 -0.78 -3.98 10.41
N ILE A 3 -0.24 -2.76 10.24
CA ILE A 3 -1.06 -1.62 9.81
C ILE A 3 -1.16 -1.66 8.30
N ASN A 4 -2.38 -1.75 7.76
CA ASN A 4 -2.65 -1.54 6.35
C ASN A 4 -2.86 -0.04 6.12
N PHE A 5 -1.81 0.65 5.70
CA PHE A 5 -1.85 2.04 5.26
C PHE A 5 -1.80 2.11 3.73
N THR A 6 -2.89 1.64 3.11
CA THR A 6 -3.03 1.64 1.66
C THR A 6 -4.40 2.13 1.22
N ASN A 7 -4.52 2.42 -0.08
CA ASN A 7 -5.82 2.70 -0.71
C ASN A 7 -6.68 1.44 -0.94
N HIS A 8 -6.25 0.25 -0.48
CA HIS A 8 -6.97 -1.01 -0.65
C HIS A 8 -7.29 -1.67 0.70
N PRO A 9 -8.50 -1.45 1.26
CA PRO A 9 -8.90 -1.98 2.56
C PRO A 9 -8.82 -3.50 2.67
N SER A 10 -8.46 -4.00 3.85
CA SER A 10 -8.27 -5.44 4.11
C SER A 10 -9.53 -6.28 3.91
N ALA A 11 -10.71 -5.67 4.01
CA ALA A 11 -11.99 -6.31 3.70
C ALA A 11 -12.05 -6.83 2.24
N LEU A 12 -11.39 -6.12 1.31
CA LEU A 12 -11.37 -6.43 -0.12
C LEU A 12 -10.18 -7.30 -0.53
N TRP A 13 -9.38 -7.74 0.42
CA TRP A 13 -8.22 -8.58 0.14
C TRP A 13 -8.63 -9.99 -0.27
N SER A 14 -7.87 -10.54 -1.21
CA SER A 14 -7.96 -11.96 -1.56
C SER A 14 -7.57 -12.86 -0.38
N ALA A 15 -7.87 -14.15 -0.49
CA ALA A 15 -7.46 -15.13 0.52
C ALA A 15 -5.92 -15.17 0.66
N GLU A 16 -5.19 -15.05 -0.46
CA GLU A 16 -3.72 -15.05 -0.50
C GLU A 16 -3.13 -13.82 0.17
N GLN A 17 -3.72 -12.64 -0.01
CA GLN A 17 -3.30 -11.42 0.69
C GLN A 17 -3.49 -11.55 2.20
N LYS A 18 -4.65 -12.07 2.63
CA LYS A 18 -4.96 -12.32 4.04
C LYS A 18 -3.99 -13.34 4.64
N ALA A 19 -3.71 -14.44 3.93
CA ALA A 19 -2.75 -15.45 4.36
C ALA A 19 -1.33 -14.88 4.49
N ALA A 20 -0.86 -14.08 3.52
CA ALA A 20 0.45 -13.45 3.59
C ALA A 20 0.58 -12.47 4.78
N ALA A 21 -0.52 -11.86 5.23
CA ALA A 21 -0.52 -10.95 6.37
C ALA A 21 -0.54 -11.65 7.73
N GLN A 22 -0.95 -12.93 7.80
CA GLN A 22 -1.09 -13.67 9.06
C GLN A 22 0.21 -13.73 9.88
N VAL A 23 1.38 -13.68 9.23
CA VAL A 23 2.68 -13.67 9.90
C VAL A 23 2.88 -12.46 10.82
N TYR A 24 2.10 -11.39 10.63
CA TYR A 24 2.11 -10.16 11.44
C TYR A 24 0.94 -10.10 12.45
N GLY A 25 0.12 -11.15 12.51
CA GLY A 25 -1.07 -11.21 13.37
C GLY A 25 -2.24 -10.37 12.84
N LYS A 26 -2.84 -9.56 13.73
CA LYS A 26 -4.00 -8.72 13.40
C LYS A 26 -3.64 -7.67 12.34
N VAL A 27 -4.50 -7.52 11.33
CA VAL A 27 -4.47 -6.40 10.38
C VAL A 27 -5.38 -5.29 10.88
N ILE A 28 -4.89 -4.06 10.91
CA ILE A 28 -5.69 -2.85 11.19
C ILE A 28 -5.62 -1.93 9.98
N ASP A 29 -6.77 -1.59 9.42
CA ASP A 29 -6.87 -0.62 8.33
C ASP A 29 -6.75 0.80 8.89
N LEU A 30 -5.79 1.56 8.38
CA LEU A 30 -5.69 3.01 8.55
C LEU A 30 -6.02 3.66 7.20
N ALA A 31 -7.03 4.54 7.19
CA ALA A 31 -7.47 5.19 5.96
C ALA A 31 -6.32 5.98 5.32
N PHE A 32 -6.04 5.68 4.05
CA PHE A 32 -5.07 6.43 3.27
C PHE A 32 -5.65 7.80 2.89
N PRO A 33 -4.93 8.91 3.12
CA PRO A 33 -5.44 10.24 2.83
C PRO A 33 -5.64 10.45 1.33
N ALA A 34 -6.65 11.23 0.96
CA ALA A 34 -6.73 11.79 -0.38
C ALA A 34 -5.63 12.85 -0.53
N ILE A 35 -4.73 12.66 -1.50
CA ILE A 35 -3.65 13.60 -1.79
C ILE A 35 -4.07 14.45 -2.99
N ASP A 36 -4.13 15.77 -2.80
CA ASP A 36 -4.39 16.72 -3.88
C ASP A 36 -3.19 16.75 -4.84
N PRO A 37 -3.35 16.47 -6.15
CA PRO A 37 -2.26 16.53 -7.12
C PRO A 37 -1.66 17.95 -7.29
N ALA A 38 -2.36 19.00 -6.86
CA ALA A 38 -1.85 20.38 -6.88
C ALA A 38 -1.11 20.78 -5.58
N THR A 39 -0.99 19.88 -4.61
CA THR A 39 -0.25 20.13 -3.37
C THR A 39 1.25 20.31 -3.62
N ASN A 40 1.96 20.81 -2.61
CA ASN A 40 3.41 20.97 -2.65
C ASN A 40 4.14 20.06 -1.65
N GLU A 41 5.46 20.02 -1.77
CA GLU A 41 6.33 19.16 -0.97
C GLU A 41 6.24 19.46 0.53
N ALA A 42 6.13 20.73 0.93
CA ALA A 42 6.06 21.12 2.34
C ALA A 42 4.76 20.63 3.01
N VAL A 43 3.64 20.67 2.27
CA VAL A 43 2.37 20.10 2.73
C VAL A 43 2.46 18.57 2.80
N LEU A 44 3.07 17.92 1.80
CA LEU A 44 3.30 16.47 1.83
C LEU A 44 4.18 16.03 3.00
N ASP A 45 5.24 16.79 3.30
CA ASP A 45 6.15 16.49 4.42
C ASP A 45 5.46 16.64 5.78
N SER A 46 4.63 17.67 5.92
CA SER A 46 3.83 17.90 7.13
C SER A 46 2.80 16.78 7.32
N LEU A 47 2.07 16.43 6.26
CA LEU A 47 1.10 15.35 6.28
C LEU A 47 1.76 14.00 6.58
N ALA A 48 2.92 13.73 5.97
CA ALA A 48 3.66 12.49 6.20
C ALA A 48 4.15 12.37 7.65
N ALA A 49 4.56 13.48 8.28
CA ALA A 49 4.91 13.50 9.69
C ALA A 49 3.70 13.14 10.58
N VAL A 50 2.55 13.78 10.36
CA VAL A 50 1.32 13.50 11.12
C VAL A 50 0.91 12.02 11.01
N TYR A 51 0.93 11.45 9.81
CA TYR A 51 0.56 10.06 9.61
C TYR A 51 1.61 9.09 10.16
N ALA A 52 2.90 9.38 10.00
CA ALA A 52 3.96 8.56 10.58
C ALA A 52 3.86 8.54 12.11
N ASP A 53 3.67 9.70 12.75
CA ASP A 53 3.49 9.79 14.20
C ASP A 53 2.27 8.99 14.63
N HIS A 54 1.12 9.16 13.97
CA HIS A 54 -0.08 8.39 14.29
C HIS A 54 0.17 6.87 14.17
N ILE A 55 0.82 6.42 13.10
CA ILE A 55 1.15 5.00 12.90
C ILE A 55 2.10 4.51 14.01
N LEU A 56 3.11 5.29 14.39
CA LEU A 56 4.05 4.92 15.46
C LEU A 56 3.35 4.79 16.82
N HIS A 57 2.38 5.65 17.12
CA HIS A 57 1.58 5.55 18.35
C HIS A 57 0.73 4.26 18.42
N LEU A 58 0.45 3.62 17.29
CA LEU A 58 -0.23 2.32 17.25
C LEU A 58 0.72 1.16 17.56
N ASN A 59 2.04 1.38 17.62
CA ASN A 59 3.07 0.37 17.89
C ASN A 59 2.98 -0.89 16.99
N PRO A 60 3.06 -0.75 15.66
CA PRO A 60 2.94 -1.86 14.72
C PRO A 60 4.21 -2.71 14.64
N ASP A 61 4.06 -4.00 14.30
CA ASP A 61 5.20 -4.86 13.97
C ASP A 61 5.69 -4.62 12.54
N ALA A 62 4.78 -4.19 11.66
CA ALA A 62 5.06 -3.79 10.29
C ALA A 62 3.92 -2.91 9.74
N VAL A 63 4.21 -2.19 8.66
CA VAL A 63 3.24 -1.34 7.94
C VAL A 63 3.23 -1.72 6.47
N LEU A 64 2.07 -2.13 5.94
CA LEU A 64 1.84 -2.18 4.50
C LEU A 64 1.54 -0.75 4.04
N CYS A 65 2.48 -0.09 3.38
CA CYS A 65 2.44 1.34 3.07
C CYS A 65 2.49 1.53 1.55
N GLN A 66 1.35 1.83 0.90
CA GLN A 66 1.27 1.90 -0.56
C GLN A 66 0.09 2.77 -1.02
N GLY A 67 0.33 3.65 -2.00
CA GLY A 67 -0.66 4.63 -2.46
C GLY A 67 0.02 5.67 -3.36
N GLU A 68 -0.24 6.96 -3.12
CA GLU A 68 0.46 8.05 -3.83
C GLU A 68 1.98 7.94 -3.59
N CYS A 69 2.74 7.87 -4.68
CA CYS A 69 4.15 7.47 -4.68
C CYS A 69 5.02 8.36 -3.80
N THR A 70 4.87 9.69 -3.90
CA THR A 70 5.78 10.63 -3.25
C THR A 70 5.45 10.85 -1.77
N PHE A 71 4.17 10.75 -1.41
CA PHE A 71 3.70 10.75 -0.03
C PHE A 71 4.12 9.46 0.68
N VAL A 72 3.92 8.29 0.05
CA VAL A 72 4.36 7.02 0.62
C VAL A 72 5.86 6.99 0.85
N TYR A 73 6.66 7.50 -0.08
CA TYR A 73 8.11 7.60 0.11
C TYR A 73 8.47 8.34 1.41
N ARG A 74 7.83 9.49 1.66
CA ARG A 74 8.06 10.30 2.88
C ARG A 74 7.65 9.59 4.16
N VAL A 75 6.52 8.87 4.14
CA VAL A 75 6.04 8.09 5.29
C VAL A 75 6.97 6.89 5.54
N VAL A 76 7.35 6.16 4.49
CA VAL A 76 8.29 5.04 4.55
C VAL A 76 9.61 5.46 5.19
N GLN A 77 10.21 6.56 4.73
CA GLN A 77 11.47 7.05 5.31
C GLN A 77 11.37 7.31 6.81
N ARG A 78 10.27 7.91 7.28
CA ARG A 78 10.05 8.22 8.70
C ARG A 78 9.85 6.95 9.53
N LEU A 79 9.04 6.01 9.02
CA LEU A 79 8.79 4.73 9.69
C LEU A 79 10.05 3.86 9.76
N GLU A 80 10.82 3.75 8.68
CA GLU A 80 12.06 2.98 8.67
C GLU A 80 13.15 3.63 9.53
N ALA A 81 13.24 4.96 9.58
CA ALA A 81 14.13 5.66 10.50
C ALA A 81 13.78 5.40 11.98
N ALA A 82 12.51 5.11 12.28
CA ALA A 82 12.05 4.69 13.59
C ALA A 82 12.16 3.16 13.83
N GLY A 83 12.76 2.42 12.89
CA GLY A 83 12.96 0.97 13.00
C GLY A 83 11.72 0.14 12.66
N ILE A 84 10.66 0.73 12.12
CA ILE A 84 9.44 0.02 11.74
C ILE A 84 9.57 -0.56 10.33
N PRO A 85 9.44 -1.89 10.15
CA PRO A 85 9.38 -2.53 8.84
C PRO A 85 8.25 -1.98 7.97
N THR A 86 8.57 -1.54 6.76
CA THR A 86 7.56 -1.14 5.78
C THR A 86 7.53 -2.08 4.58
N LEU A 87 6.33 -2.33 4.06
CA LEU A 87 6.04 -3.31 3.02
C LEU A 87 5.19 -2.69 1.91
N ALA A 88 5.31 -3.23 0.69
CA ALA A 88 4.42 -2.98 -0.43
C ALA A 88 3.82 -4.29 -0.95
N ALA A 89 2.57 -4.25 -1.40
CA ALA A 89 1.90 -5.34 -2.09
C ALA A 89 2.34 -5.38 -3.56
N CYS A 90 3.03 -6.47 -3.92
CA CYS A 90 3.48 -6.70 -5.29
C CYS A 90 2.40 -7.45 -6.07
N SER A 91 2.21 -7.08 -7.33
CA SER A 91 1.29 -7.78 -8.24
C SER A 91 1.95 -8.13 -9.57
N ARG A 92 1.51 -9.22 -10.19
CA ARG A 92 1.80 -9.55 -11.58
C ARG A 92 0.68 -9.00 -12.45
N ARG A 93 1.03 -8.14 -13.40
CA ARG A 93 0.09 -7.66 -14.42
C ARG A 93 -0.14 -8.74 -15.47
N LYS A 94 -1.40 -9.10 -15.70
CA LYS A 94 -1.86 -9.96 -16.78
C LYS A 94 -2.76 -9.14 -17.70
N SER A 95 -2.46 -9.12 -18.99
CA SER A 95 -3.32 -8.49 -20.00
C SER A 95 -4.14 -9.57 -20.68
N GLN A 96 -5.45 -9.37 -20.76
CA GLN A 96 -6.36 -10.21 -21.54
C GLN A 96 -7.03 -9.33 -22.58
N GLU A 97 -7.09 -9.80 -23.82
CA GLU A 97 -7.78 -9.13 -24.92
C GLU A 97 -8.86 -10.06 -25.45
N THR A 98 -10.05 -9.50 -25.68
CA THR A 98 -11.18 -10.21 -26.26
C THR A 98 -11.73 -9.37 -27.39
N THR A 99 -11.66 -9.91 -28.61
CA THR A 99 -12.24 -9.27 -29.79
C THR A 99 -13.68 -9.74 -29.95
N TYR A 100 -14.60 -8.78 -30.08
CA TYR A 100 -16.02 -9.04 -30.29
C TYR A 100 -16.35 -9.16 -31.78
N PRO A 101 -17.51 -9.78 -32.13
CA PRO A 101 -17.94 -9.91 -33.52
C PRO A 101 -18.13 -8.58 -34.27
N ASP A 102 -18.36 -7.47 -33.56
CA ASP A 102 -18.47 -6.13 -34.13
C ASP A 102 -17.10 -5.46 -34.43
N GLY A 103 -16.00 -6.18 -34.20
CA GLY A 103 -14.63 -5.71 -34.40
C GLY A 103 -14.05 -4.91 -33.24
N SER A 104 -14.80 -4.68 -32.16
CA SER A 104 -14.28 -3.99 -30.97
C SER A 104 -13.42 -4.93 -30.11
N THR A 105 -12.47 -4.38 -29.34
CA THR A 105 -11.58 -5.14 -28.45
C THR A 105 -11.74 -4.69 -27.01
N LEU A 106 -12.15 -5.61 -26.12
CA LEU A 106 -12.03 -5.41 -24.68
C LEU A 106 -10.62 -5.76 -24.22
N LYS A 107 -9.92 -4.79 -23.65
CA LYS A 107 -8.64 -5.01 -22.97
C LYS A 107 -8.83 -4.96 -21.45
N ARG A 108 -8.57 -6.09 -20.78
CA ARG A 108 -8.61 -6.20 -19.32
C ARG A 108 -7.19 -6.31 -18.77
N SER A 109 -6.83 -5.40 -17.86
CA SER A 109 -5.59 -5.50 -17.07
C SER A 109 -5.92 -6.06 -15.69
N ILE A 110 -5.36 -7.21 -15.36
CA ILE A 110 -5.55 -7.89 -14.06
C ILE A 110 -4.24 -7.80 -13.27
N PHE A 111 -4.32 -7.35 -12.02
CA PHE A 111 -3.18 -7.31 -11.11
C PHE A 111 -3.31 -8.44 -10.08
N ALA A 112 -2.63 -9.55 -10.32
CA ALA A 112 -2.68 -10.71 -9.43
C ALA A 112 -1.64 -10.55 -8.31
N PHE A 113 -2.07 -10.61 -7.05
CA PHE A 113 -1.18 -10.53 -5.89
C PHE A 113 -0.05 -11.57 -5.98
N ALA A 114 1.18 -11.15 -5.67
CA ALA A 114 2.38 -11.98 -5.74
C ALA A 114 3.12 -12.06 -4.40
N GLY A 115 2.73 -11.27 -3.40
CA GLY A 115 3.37 -11.23 -2.09
C GLY A 115 3.61 -9.80 -1.61
N PHE A 116 4.03 -9.68 -0.35
CA PHE A 116 4.54 -8.44 0.22
C PHE A 116 6.06 -8.37 0.07
N ARG A 117 6.59 -7.17 -0.16
CA ARG A 117 8.02 -6.90 -0.27
C ARG A 117 8.40 -5.71 0.59
N ARG A 118 9.54 -5.77 1.29
CA ARG A 118 10.06 -4.63 2.06
C ARG A 118 10.52 -3.49 1.14
N TYR A 119 10.39 -2.26 1.61
CA TYR A 119 11.02 -1.10 0.96
C TYR A 119 12.53 -1.10 1.19
N GLY A 120 12.96 -1.07 2.45
CA GLY A 120 14.35 -1.19 2.87
C GLY A 120 14.86 -2.64 2.98
N THR A 121 16.17 -2.77 3.12
CA THR A 121 16.83 -4.03 3.51
C THR A 121 16.74 -4.27 5.02
N PRO A 122 16.72 -5.53 5.49
CA PRO A 122 16.69 -5.85 6.93
C PRO A 122 17.89 -5.30 7.71
#